data_AF-A0A842N6T9-F1
#
_entry.id   AF-A0A842N6T9-F1
#
_cell.length_a   1.000
_cell.length_b   1.000
_cell.length_c   1.000
_cell.angle_alpha   90.00
_cell.angle_beta   90.00
_cell.angle_gamma   90.00
#
_symmetry.space_group_name_H-M   'P 1'
#
loop_
_entity.id
_entity.type
_entity.pdbx_description
1 polymer ?
#
loop_
_entity_poly.entity_id
_entity_poly.type
_entity_poly.pdbx_seq_one_letter_code
_entity_poly.pdbx_strand_id
1 'polypeptide(L)'
;MWFQARSASNRGNPFQAPRKGSWGDRRLSDRQLLVSKIENGIVIDHIPAGKAFLVLKLLKVDPSARALIAQNVESRSQGVKDFIKIEGSYLTSREVDLIAFVAPQATINIIENWTVKEKRRVLRPEQIEGIFKCPNPLCPTNARYTPPRTRFDVEGDGEVESIRLHCTYCGSILYYGSILEDIESQHFTLEGGGLVSKERIEQVFLDILVRKGALRLPPNPDEPFILKSGRPSPYFVNLGALTDGESLAAVKWAFASYIVLLMEQGLLEDFDYVFGPSYKGIGLAALTCEGLNELYGMDKRYMYDRKEAKDYGDLSADQVIVGASYFKQGQRILVVDDTMTTGTTKIESIEKLKLLGDHEVAGLIIAVDRQERMGDTENIDELSAAQYIEDVMGLKIFSIQNIKTIYSLIKDSLDEGMKKLWLDYYDKYGVEKLE
;
A
#
# COMPACT_ATOMS: atom_id res chain seq x y z
N MET A 1 3.62 52.24 43.50
CA MET A 1 4.24 50.97 43.93
C MET A 1 5.13 50.51 42.77
N TRP A 2 6.44 50.70 42.70
CA TRP A 2 7.52 50.47 43.69
C TRP A 2 7.31 49.16 44.46
N PHE A 3 8.02 48.09 44.10
CA PHE A 3 9.31 47.77 44.73
C PHE A 3 10.15 46.74 43.95
N GLN A 4 11.46 47.02 43.96
CA GLN A 4 12.59 46.20 43.54
C GLN A 4 13.09 45.28 44.67
N ALA A 5 13.72 44.18 44.23
CA ALA A 5 14.97 43.57 44.72
C ALA A 5 15.06 42.89 46.10
N ARG A 6 15.64 41.68 46.11
CA ARG A 6 17.00 41.43 46.65
C ARG A 6 17.58 40.08 46.20
N SER A 7 18.90 40.09 46.07
CA SER A 7 19.78 39.03 45.60
C SER A 7 20.35 38.14 46.73
N ALA A 8 20.80 36.95 46.30
CA ALA A 8 21.92 36.13 46.77
C ALA A 8 21.90 35.46 48.17
N SER A 9 21.96 34.12 48.19
CA SER A 9 23.06 33.39 48.85
C SER A 9 23.17 31.92 48.38
N ASN A 10 24.30 31.64 47.72
CA ASN A 10 25.20 30.50 47.87
C ASN A 10 24.65 29.08 48.19
N ARG A 11 24.86 28.11 47.28
CA ARG A 11 25.39 26.76 47.59
C ARG A 11 25.75 25.96 46.33
N GLY A 12 27.06 25.69 46.18
CA GLY A 12 27.62 24.41 45.68
C GLY A 12 27.64 24.16 44.17
N ASN A 13 28.80 24.39 43.54
CA ASN A 13 29.11 24.01 42.16
C ASN A 13 29.73 22.59 42.13
N PRO A 14 29.12 21.57 41.49
CA PRO A 14 29.68 20.23 41.38
C PRO A 14 30.35 20.03 40.00
N PHE A 15 31.35 20.84 39.67
CA PHE A 15 32.26 20.55 38.56
C PHE A 15 33.65 20.26 39.12
N GLN A 16 33.86 19.02 39.57
CA GLN A 16 35.20 18.45 39.71
C GLN A 16 35.55 17.69 38.43
N ALA A 17 36.60 18.16 37.76
CA ALA A 17 37.16 17.52 36.57
C ALA A 17 37.78 16.14 36.91
N PRO A 18 37.55 15.09 36.08
CA PRO A 18 38.31 13.86 36.21
C PRO A 18 39.75 14.05 35.72
N ARG A 19 40.66 13.36 36.42
CA ARG A 19 42.12 13.39 36.25
C ARG A 19 42.56 12.92 34.85
N LYS A 20 43.62 13.54 34.34
CA LYS A 20 44.37 13.11 33.14
C LYS A 20 44.85 11.65 33.28
N GLY A 21 44.19 10.74 32.58
CA GLY A 21 44.65 9.38 32.30
C GLY A 21 45.04 9.28 30.83
N SER A 22 46.19 8.67 30.57
CA SER A 22 46.89 8.58 29.28
C SER A 22 46.04 7.99 28.16
N TRP A 23 45.68 8.82 27.18
CA TRP A 23 45.23 8.34 25.87
C TRP A 23 46.48 8.07 25.03
N GLY A 24 46.86 6.80 24.97
CA GLY A 24 47.77 6.29 23.96
C GLY A 24 47.18 6.49 22.57
N ASP A 25 48.06 6.91 21.67
CA ASP A 25 47.94 7.02 20.23
C ASP A 25 46.83 6.16 19.59
N ARG A 26 45.69 6.78 19.28
CA ARG A 26 44.82 6.36 18.18
C ARG A 26 44.55 7.59 17.32
N ARG A 27 45.38 7.76 16.30
CA ARG A 27 45.05 8.57 15.13
C ARG A 27 43.68 8.11 14.61
N LEU A 28 42.66 8.94 14.83
CA LEU A 28 41.39 8.84 14.12
C LEU A 28 41.70 9.23 12.67
N SER A 29 41.79 8.25 11.79
CA SER A 29 41.89 8.50 10.35
C SER A 29 40.55 9.01 9.82
N ASP A 30 40.60 10.11 9.08
CA ASP A 30 39.50 10.75 8.38
C ASP A 30 38.59 9.78 7.61
N ARG A 31 37.28 10.06 7.66
CA ARG A 31 36.10 9.40 7.04
C ARG A 31 35.31 8.46 7.96
N GLN A 32 34.67 9.04 8.98
CA GLN A 32 33.40 8.50 9.46
C GLN A 32 32.37 8.58 8.32
N LEU A 33 31.78 7.43 7.94
CA LEU A 33 30.54 7.42 7.17
C LEU A 33 29.51 8.22 7.96
N LEU A 34 28.99 9.31 7.39
CA LEU A 34 27.97 10.15 8.03
C LEU A 34 26.68 9.38 8.35
N VAL A 35 26.51 8.16 7.83
CA VAL A 35 25.22 7.50 7.75
C VAL A 35 25.35 5.97 7.80
N SER A 36 24.51 5.31 8.60
CA SER A 36 24.34 3.85 8.61
C SER A 36 23.83 3.32 7.27
N LYS A 37 24.13 2.06 6.94
CA LYS A 37 23.47 1.37 5.83
C LYS A 37 21.99 1.15 6.21
N ILE A 38 21.12 1.02 5.20
CA ILE A 38 19.74 0.58 5.38
C ILE A 38 19.66 -0.90 4.99
N GLU A 39 18.80 -1.65 5.68
CA GLU A 39 18.61 -3.08 5.41
C GLU A 39 17.78 -3.31 4.14
N ASN A 40 16.59 -2.69 4.07
CA ASN A 40 15.69 -2.73 2.93
C ASN A 40 15.13 -1.32 2.65
N GLY A 41 15.06 -0.91 1.38
CA GLY A 41 14.46 0.38 0.98
C GLY A 41 15.10 1.01 -0.25
N ILE A 42 14.99 2.33 -0.39
CA ILE A 42 15.45 3.06 -1.57
C ILE A 42 16.50 4.10 -1.20
N VAL A 43 17.49 4.25 -2.07
CA VAL A 43 18.40 5.39 -2.09
C VAL A 43 18.26 6.16 -3.39
N ILE A 44 17.76 7.40 -3.30
CA ILE A 44 17.70 8.34 -4.42
C ILE A 44 18.92 9.24 -4.32
N ASP A 45 19.86 9.05 -5.23
CA ASP A 45 21.13 9.76 -5.28
C ASP A 45 21.18 10.69 -6.49
N HIS A 46 22.11 11.66 -6.51
CA HIS A 46 22.29 12.63 -7.59
C HIS A 46 21.09 13.57 -7.80
N ILE A 47 20.36 13.86 -6.73
CA ILE A 47 19.31 14.88 -6.73
C ILE A 47 20.01 16.26 -6.83
N PRO A 48 19.53 17.19 -7.67
CA PRO A 48 20.07 18.55 -7.70
C PRO A 48 20.05 19.19 -6.31
N ALA A 49 21.08 19.97 -6.01
CA ALA A 49 21.25 20.62 -4.72
C ALA A 49 20.02 21.46 -4.33
N GLY A 50 19.55 21.28 -3.08
CA GLY A 50 18.37 21.98 -2.55
C GLY A 50 17.01 21.36 -2.92
N LYS A 51 16.96 20.34 -3.79
CA LYS A 51 15.69 19.73 -4.25
C LYS A 51 15.27 18.49 -3.46
N ALA A 52 15.99 18.06 -2.42
CA ALA A 52 15.61 16.87 -1.62
C ALA A 52 14.19 16.95 -1.04
N PHE A 53 13.84 18.07 -0.40
CA PHE A 53 12.53 18.22 0.23
C PHE A 53 11.39 18.24 -0.78
N LEU A 54 11.65 18.77 -1.97
CA LEU A 54 10.70 18.72 -3.08
C LEU A 54 10.44 17.27 -3.52
N VAL A 55 11.50 16.47 -3.67
CA VAL A 55 11.37 15.03 -3.95
C VAL A 55 10.57 14.33 -2.86
N LEU A 56 10.81 14.60 -1.57
CA LEU A 56 10.03 13.98 -0.48
C LEU A 56 8.55 14.38 -0.51
N LYS A 57 8.26 15.65 -0.83
CA LYS A 57 6.88 16.13 -0.99
C LYS A 57 6.17 15.40 -2.13
N LEU A 58 6.89 15.14 -3.23
CA LEU A 58 6.39 14.36 -4.36
C LEU A 58 6.21 12.88 -4.02
N LEU A 59 7.06 12.30 -3.20
CA LEU A 59 6.89 10.89 -2.80
C LEU A 59 5.81 10.69 -1.74
N LYS A 60 5.26 11.78 -1.18
CA LYS A 60 4.32 11.74 -0.05
C LYS A 60 4.81 10.76 1.03
N VAL A 61 6.10 10.81 1.33
CA VAL A 61 6.74 9.86 2.25
C VAL A 61 5.99 9.87 3.57
N ASP A 62 5.59 8.69 4.03
CA ASP A 62 4.89 8.51 5.29
C ASP A 62 5.68 9.22 6.42
N PRO A 63 5.06 10.06 7.26
CA PRO A 63 5.75 10.74 8.35
C PRO A 63 6.42 9.80 9.36
N SER A 64 5.97 8.55 9.44
CA SER A 64 6.55 7.49 10.27
C SER A 64 7.71 6.73 9.59
N ALA A 65 7.94 6.95 8.29
CA ALA A 65 9.03 6.30 7.57
C ALA A 65 10.38 6.79 8.10
N ARG A 66 11.30 5.85 8.30
CA ARG A 66 12.68 6.17 8.64
C ARG A 66 13.38 6.61 7.37
N ALA A 67 13.56 7.92 7.25
CA ALA A 67 14.23 8.54 6.13
C ALA A 67 15.48 9.30 6.58
N LEU A 68 16.50 9.29 5.74
CA LEU A 68 17.66 10.16 5.86
C LEU A 68 17.73 11.09 4.65
N ILE A 69 17.96 12.36 4.95
CA ILE A 69 18.03 13.43 3.96
C ILE A 69 19.39 14.08 4.13
N ALA A 70 20.13 14.19 3.05
CA ALA A 70 21.36 14.95 3.02
C ALA A 70 21.29 15.97 1.87
N GLN A 71 21.57 17.22 2.19
CA GLN A 71 21.53 18.31 1.21
C GLN A 71 22.90 18.92 1.02
N ASN A 72 23.16 19.42 -0.19
CA ASN A 72 24.39 20.12 -0.56
C ASN A 72 25.68 19.34 -0.21
N VAL A 73 25.64 18.01 -0.30
CA VAL A 73 26.82 17.17 -0.09
C VAL A 73 27.72 17.19 -1.31
N GLU A 74 29.03 17.08 -1.10
CA GLU A 74 30.00 17.05 -2.20
C GLU A 74 29.72 15.88 -3.16
N SER A 75 29.74 16.20 -4.46
CA SER A 75 29.51 15.26 -5.56
C SER A 75 30.65 15.33 -6.56
N ARG A 76 31.21 14.16 -6.91
CA ARG A 76 32.26 14.08 -7.94
C ARG A 76 31.77 14.44 -9.34
N SER A 77 30.49 14.19 -9.63
CA SER A 77 29.89 14.38 -10.96
C SER A 77 29.10 15.68 -11.08
N GLN A 78 28.63 16.26 -9.97
CA GLN A 78 27.72 17.41 -9.95
C GLN A 78 28.24 18.60 -9.11
N GLY A 79 29.44 18.50 -8.52
CA GLY A 79 29.96 19.49 -7.57
C GLY A 79 29.29 19.36 -6.20
N VAL A 80 28.00 19.68 -6.13
CA VAL A 80 27.14 19.48 -4.95
C VAL A 80 25.85 18.77 -5.34
N LYS A 81 25.32 17.94 -4.45
CA LYS A 81 24.07 17.20 -4.66
C LYS A 81 23.29 17.01 -3.37
N ASP A 82 22.05 16.63 -3.53
CA ASP A 82 21.20 16.09 -2.49
C ASP A 82 21.09 14.55 -2.66
N PHE A 83 20.82 13.83 -1.57
CA PHE A 83 20.38 12.43 -1.64
C PHE A 83 19.41 12.09 -0.51
N ILE A 84 18.58 11.09 -0.76
CA ILE A 84 17.55 10.61 0.17
C ILE A 84 17.72 9.09 0.34
N LYS A 85 17.58 8.59 1.56
CA LYS A 85 17.37 7.17 1.87
C LYS A 85 16.03 7.01 2.56
N ILE A 86 15.26 6.00 2.20
CA ILE A 86 13.96 5.68 2.82
C ILE A 86 13.91 4.18 3.08
N GLU A 87 13.67 3.76 4.33
CA GLU A 87 13.50 2.34 4.68
C GLU A 87 12.12 1.81 4.26
N GLY A 88 12.08 0.54 3.81
CA GLY A 88 10.83 -0.20 3.58
C GLY A 88 9.89 0.33 2.47
N SER A 89 10.41 1.17 1.56
CA SER A 89 9.64 1.77 0.47
C SER A 89 10.10 1.24 -0.89
N TYR A 90 9.21 1.19 -1.88
CA TYR A 90 9.50 1.02 -3.31
C TYR A 90 8.95 2.26 -4.08
N LEU A 91 9.35 2.52 -5.34
CA LEU A 91 8.84 3.65 -6.14
C LEU A 91 8.02 3.16 -7.34
N THR A 92 6.79 3.66 -7.49
CA THR A 92 5.94 3.41 -8.67
C THR A 92 6.62 4.01 -9.91
N SER A 93 6.28 3.55 -11.11
CA SER A 93 6.75 4.20 -12.34
C SER A 93 6.40 5.69 -12.39
N ARG A 94 5.24 6.10 -11.84
CA ARG A 94 4.83 7.51 -11.77
C ARG A 94 5.69 8.35 -10.82
N GLU A 95 6.06 7.81 -9.66
CA GLU A 95 6.99 8.47 -8.74
C GLU A 95 8.39 8.60 -9.33
N VAL A 96 8.83 7.58 -10.05
CA VAL A 96 10.08 7.61 -10.81
C VAL A 96 10.04 8.73 -11.86
N ASP A 97 8.92 8.87 -12.58
CA ASP A 97 8.72 9.94 -13.57
C ASP A 97 8.69 11.34 -12.94
N LEU A 98 8.09 11.49 -11.76
CA LEU A 98 8.11 12.73 -10.96
C LEU A 98 9.50 13.10 -10.47
N ILE A 99 10.24 12.11 -9.95
CA ILE A 99 11.65 12.30 -9.60
C ILE A 99 12.44 12.69 -10.85
N ALA A 100 12.18 12.06 -11.99
CA ALA A 100 12.86 12.41 -13.25
C ALA A 100 12.61 13.87 -13.64
N PHE A 101 11.45 14.43 -13.31
CA PHE A 101 11.14 15.83 -13.59
C PHE A 101 11.93 16.80 -12.70
N VAL A 102 11.98 16.54 -11.39
CA VAL A 102 12.68 17.41 -10.43
C VAL A 102 14.19 17.19 -10.46
N ALA A 103 14.59 15.95 -10.71
CA ALA A 103 15.93 15.43 -10.59
C ALA A 103 16.24 14.44 -11.73
N PRO A 104 16.32 14.89 -13.00
CA PRO A 104 16.53 14.01 -14.17
C PRO A 104 17.88 13.29 -14.16
N GLN A 105 18.83 13.78 -13.37
CA GLN A 105 20.13 13.16 -13.19
C GLN A 105 20.16 12.14 -12.03
N ALA A 106 19.05 12.00 -11.29
CA ALA A 106 19.00 11.14 -10.14
C ALA A 106 19.20 9.67 -10.51
N THR A 107 19.64 8.90 -9.54
CA THR A 107 19.79 7.47 -9.62
C THR A 107 19.09 6.85 -8.45
N ILE A 108 18.19 5.91 -8.74
CA ILE A 108 17.46 5.14 -7.76
C ILE A 108 18.23 3.84 -7.55
N ASN A 109 18.54 3.54 -6.29
CA ASN A 109 19.14 2.27 -5.89
C ASN A 109 18.16 1.57 -4.97
N ILE A 110 17.74 0.36 -5.34
CA ILE A 110 16.89 -0.50 -4.50
C ILE A 110 17.81 -1.35 -3.63
N ILE A 111 17.61 -1.27 -2.32
CA ILE A 111 18.39 -1.98 -1.32
C ILE A 111 17.55 -3.10 -0.74
N GLU A 112 18.10 -4.32 -0.76
CA GLU A 112 17.55 -5.46 -0.02
C GLU A 112 18.67 -6.20 0.69
N ASN A 113 18.40 -6.63 1.92
CA ASN A 113 19.36 -7.37 2.76
C ASN A 113 20.75 -6.71 2.78
N TRP A 114 20.79 -5.39 2.99
CA TRP A 114 22.01 -4.58 3.04
C TRP A 114 22.79 -4.43 1.72
N THR A 115 22.22 -4.90 0.60
CA THR A 115 22.87 -4.92 -0.72
C THR A 115 22.06 -4.17 -1.78
N VAL A 116 22.76 -3.54 -2.73
CA VAL A 116 22.10 -2.91 -3.89
C VAL A 116 21.66 -4.01 -4.85
N LYS A 117 20.35 -4.22 -4.98
CA LYS A 117 19.77 -5.19 -5.90
C LYS A 117 19.63 -4.62 -7.30
N GLU A 118 19.13 -3.40 -7.37
CA GLU A 118 18.89 -2.70 -8.63
C GLU A 118 19.43 -1.29 -8.55
N LYS A 119 19.98 -0.82 -9.67
CA LYS A 119 20.40 0.56 -9.86
C LYS A 119 19.87 1.05 -11.19
N ARG A 120 18.97 2.03 -11.14
CA ARG A 120 18.31 2.61 -12.32
C ARG A 120 18.50 4.12 -12.32
N ARG A 121 18.94 4.66 -13.46
CA ARG A 121 18.90 6.12 -13.68
C ARG A 121 17.46 6.49 -14.03
N VAL A 122 16.95 7.56 -13.42
CA VAL A 122 15.67 8.11 -13.88
C VAL A 122 15.84 8.61 -15.31
N LEU A 123 14.87 8.26 -16.15
CA LEU A 123 14.77 8.79 -17.49
C LEU A 123 13.62 9.78 -17.50
N ARG A 124 13.83 10.91 -18.17
CA ARG A 124 12.74 11.84 -18.44
C ARG A 124 11.69 11.10 -19.28
N PRO A 125 10.42 11.08 -18.85
CA PRO A 125 9.35 10.47 -19.63
C PRO A 125 9.07 11.30 -20.88
N GLU A 126 8.57 10.68 -21.95
CA GLU A 126 8.10 11.38 -23.16
C GLU A 126 6.72 12.03 -22.94
N GLN A 127 5.89 11.43 -22.07
CA GLN A 127 4.56 11.91 -21.71
C GLN A 127 4.31 11.78 -20.21
N ILE A 128 3.48 12.67 -19.68
CA ILE A 128 2.99 12.66 -18.29
C ILE A 128 1.46 12.71 -18.31
N GLU A 129 0.81 11.90 -17.46
CA GLU A 129 -0.64 11.83 -17.35
C GLU A 129 -1.12 11.88 -15.90
N GLY A 130 -2.11 12.72 -15.60
CA GLY A 130 -2.80 12.78 -14.32
C GLY A 130 -2.04 13.46 -13.18
N ILE A 131 -0.88 14.05 -13.45
CA ILE A 131 -0.02 14.65 -12.40
C ILE A 131 -0.33 16.13 -12.18
N PHE A 132 -0.42 16.90 -13.27
CA PHE A 132 -0.61 18.34 -13.23
C PHE A 132 -1.96 18.71 -13.84
N LYS A 133 -2.56 19.79 -13.36
CA LYS A 133 -3.73 20.38 -14.01
C LYS A 133 -3.30 21.21 -15.22
N CYS A 134 -4.16 21.27 -16.23
CA CYS A 134 -3.90 22.14 -17.36
C CYS A 134 -3.99 23.61 -16.90
N PRO A 135 -3.04 24.49 -17.25
CA PRO A 135 -3.12 25.90 -16.88
C PRO A 135 -4.26 26.63 -17.61
N ASN A 136 -4.81 26.06 -18.68
CA ASN A 136 -5.97 26.61 -19.38
C ASN A 136 -7.27 26.23 -18.67
N PRO A 137 -7.99 27.18 -18.04
CA PRO A 137 -9.23 26.89 -17.32
C PRO A 137 -10.35 26.30 -18.19
N LEU A 138 -10.29 26.52 -19.51
CA LEU A 138 -11.26 26.00 -20.48
C LEU A 138 -10.85 24.63 -21.06
N CYS A 139 -9.71 24.07 -20.63
CA CYS A 139 -9.31 22.73 -21.03
C CYS A 139 -10.38 21.71 -20.62
N PRO A 140 -10.75 20.73 -21.48
CA PRO A 140 -11.69 19.67 -21.11
C PRO A 140 -11.30 18.92 -19.84
N THR A 141 -10.00 18.83 -19.53
CA THR A 141 -9.47 18.16 -18.34
C THR A 141 -9.70 18.96 -17.05
N ASN A 142 -10.12 20.22 -17.15
CA ASN A 142 -10.52 21.07 -16.03
C ASN A 142 -12.05 21.16 -15.88
N ALA A 143 -12.81 20.38 -16.65
CA ALA A 143 -14.26 20.37 -16.58
C ALA A 143 -14.76 19.97 -15.18
N ARG A 144 -15.88 20.59 -14.77
CA ARG A 144 -16.46 20.38 -13.43
C ARG A 144 -16.98 18.97 -13.19
N TYR A 145 -17.36 18.27 -14.26
CA TYR A 145 -17.95 16.94 -14.20
C TYR A 145 -17.24 16.02 -15.18
N THR A 146 -16.79 14.86 -14.68
CA THR A 146 -16.12 13.80 -15.45
C THR A 146 -14.98 14.32 -16.35
N PRO A 147 -14.03 15.11 -15.83
CA PRO A 147 -12.88 15.52 -16.62
C PRO A 147 -12.01 14.29 -16.96
N PRO A 148 -11.54 14.15 -18.20
CA PRO A 148 -10.49 13.19 -18.49
C PRO A 148 -9.18 13.62 -17.80
N ARG A 149 -8.30 12.65 -17.52
CA ARG A 149 -6.97 12.94 -16.95
C ARG A 149 -6.17 13.84 -17.89
N THR A 150 -5.55 14.87 -17.34
CA THR A 150 -4.69 15.76 -18.12
C THR A 150 -3.45 14.99 -18.58
N ARG A 151 -3.11 15.13 -19.85
CA ARG A 151 -1.94 14.52 -20.46
C ARG A 151 -1.07 15.61 -21.09
N PHE A 152 0.24 15.47 -20.93
CA PHE A 152 1.24 16.39 -21.43
C PHE A 152 2.36 15.65 -22.15
N ASP A 153 2.77 16.15 -23.32
CA ASP A 153 4.05 15.80 -23.93
C ASP A 153 5.17 16.57 -23.23
N VAL A 154 6.30 15.91 -22.98
CA VAL A 154 7.45 16.49 -22.27
C VAL A 154 8.51 16.94 -23.28
N GLU A 155 8.75 18.24 -23.36
CA GLU A 155 9.82 18.83 -24.17
C GLU A 155 10.94 19.38 -23.29
N GLY A 156 12.19 19.23 -23.71
CA GLY A 156 13.36 19.78 -23.02
C GLY A 156 14.69 19.38 -23.68
N ASP A 157 15.68 20.26 -23.61
CA ASP A 157 16.99 20.14 -24.27
C ASP A 157 18.11 19.59 -23.36
N GLY A 158 17.75 19.09 -22.17
CA GLY A 158 18.66 18.40 -21.25
C GLY A 158 18.91 19.12 -19.93
N GLU A 159 18.62 20.43 -19.87
CA GLU A 159 18.54 21.18 -18.61
C GLU A 159 17.17 20.99 -17.97
N VAL A 160 17.09 21.04 -16.64
CA VAL A 160 15.83 20.79 -15.91
C VAL A 160 14.89 21.98 -16.06
N GLU A 161 15.48 23.17 -16.05
CA GLU A 161 14.80 24.46 -16.12
C GLU A 161 14.19 24.74 -17.50
N SER A 162 14.64 24.02 -18.54
CA SER A 162 14.09 24.12 -19.90
C SER A 162 12.87 23.24 -20.14
N ILE A 163 12.52 22.37 -19.18
CA ILE A 163 11.40 21.42 -19.34
C ILE A 163 10.07 22.16 -19.48
N ARG A 164 9.30 21.75 -20.49
CA ARG A 164 7.96 22.24 -20.81
C ARG A 164 7.00 21.08 -20.97
N LEU A 165 5.79 21.25 -20.46
CA LEU A 165 4.71 20.28 -20.58
C LEU A 165 3.65 20.82 -21.53
N HIS A 166 3.46 20.14 -22.66
CA HIS A 166 2.50 20.51 -23.70
C HIS A 166 1.22 19.70 -23.55
N CYS A 167 0.12 20.36 -23.15
CA CYS A 167 -1.15 19.67 -22.94
C CYS A 167 -1.66 19.08 -24.26
N THR A 168 -1.86 17.77 -24.31
CA THR A 168 -2.29 17.07 -25.53
C THR A 168 -3.74 17.38 -25.92
N TYR A 169 -4.52 17.99 -25.02
CA TYR A 169 -5.93 18.32 -25.24
C TYR A 169 -6.15 19.71 -25.84
N CYS A 170 -5.43 20.71 -25.35
CA CYS A 170 -5.62 22.11 -25.76
C CYS A 170 -4.35 22.84 -26.20
N GLY A 171 -3.19 22.15 -26.19
CA GLY A 171 -1.90 22.70 -26.59
C GLY A 171 -1.27 23.69 -25.61
N SER A 172 -1.89 23.92 -24.45
CA SER A 172 -1.36 24.85 -23.44
C SER A 172 -0.06 24.33 -22.83
N ILE A 173 0.87 25.25 -22.57
CA ILE A 173 2.21 24.94 -22.09
C ILE A 173 2.31 25.26 -20.60
N LEU A 174 2.80 24.30 -19.82
CA LEU A 174 3.18 24.51 -18.42
C LEU A 174 4.71 24.48 -18.31
N TYR A 175 5.28 25.56 -17.77
CA TYR A 175 6.73 25.73 -17.64
C TYR A 175 7.25 25.17 -16.32
N TYR A 176 8.53 24.77 -16.29
CA TYR A 176 9.19 24.24 -15.09
C TYR A 176 8.95 25.07 -13.82
N GLY A 177 9.07 26.40 -13.90
CA GLY A 177 8.82 27.28 -12.75
C GLY A 177 7.39 27.18 -12.20
N SER A 178 6.37 27.20 -13.06
CA SER A 178 4.97 27.04 -12.66
C SER A 178 4.68 25.65 -12.09
N ILE A 179 5.44 24.64 -12.53
CA ILE A 179 5.34 23.28 -12.00
C ILE A 179 5.90 23.21 -10.59
N LEU A 180 7.05 23.87 -10.33
CA LEU A 180 7.59 23.99 -8.98
C LEU A 180 6.61 24.69 -8.04
N GLU A 181 6.05 25.83 -8.47
CA GLU A 181 5.04 26.56 -7.70
C GLU A 181 3.80 25.72 -7.40
N ASP A 182 3.32 24.95 -8.39
CA ASP A 182 2.19 24.04 -8.21
C ASP A 182 2.53 22.97 -7.16
N ILE A 183 3.68 22.28 -7.29
CA ILE A 183 4.13 21.26 -6.33
C ILE A 183 4.30 21.85 -4.92
N GLU A 184 4.83 23.06 -4.81
CA GLU A 184 5.07 23.75 -3.53
C GLU A 184 3.77 24.26 -2.89
N SER A 185 2.69 24.41 -3.65
CA SER A 185 1.40 24.85 -3.15
C SER A 185 0.80 23.89 -2.10
N GLN A 186 -0.09 24.42 -1.26
CA GLN A 186 -0.85 23.62 -0.28
C GLN A 186 -1.96 22.77 -0.91
N HIS A 187 -2.28 23.02 -2.18
CA HIS A 187 -3.34 22.33 -2.91
C HIS A 187 -2.80 21.25 -3.85
N PHE A 188 -1.48 21.05 -3.89
CA PHE A 188 -0.88 20.00 -4.69
C PHE A 188 -1.25 18.63 -4.14
N THR A 189 -2.07 17.93 -4.89
CA THR A 189 -2.45 16.54 -4.62
C THR A 189 -1.95 15.69 -5.77
N LEU A 190 -0.98 14.82 -5.51
CA LEU A 190 -0.74 13.70 -6.43
C LEU A 190 -1.95 12.79 -6.42
N GLU A 191 -2.65 12.71 -7.54
CA GLU A 191 -3.61 11.64 -7.82
C GLU A 191 -2.80 10.34 -7.99
N GLY A 192 -2.58 9.61 -6.91
CA GLY A 192 -1.50 8.61 -6.89
C GLY A 192 -0.63 8.68 -5.63
N GLY A 193 -1.06 8.08 -4.53
CA GLY A 193 -0.21 7.74 -3.40
C GLY A 193 0.94 6.82 -3.81
N GLY A 194 2.08 7.01 -3.16
CA GLY A 194 3.32 6.33 -3.49
C GLY A 194 3.30 4.82 -3.30
N LEU A 195 4.35 4.14 -3.78
CA LEU A 195 4.47 2.69 -3.68
C LEU A 195 4.64 2.25 -2.23
N VAL A 196 3.85 1.25 -1.86
CA VAL A 196 3.85 0.60 -0.55
C VAL A 196 4.38 -0.81 -0.75
N SER A 197 5.40 -1.22 0.02
CA SER A 197 5.88 -2.61 -0.05
C SER A 197 4.83 -3.60 0.45
N LYS A 198 4.89 -4.85 -0.01
CA LYS A 198 4.01 -5.91 0.49
C LYS A 198 4.08 -6.02 2.01
N GLU A 199 5.29 -5.97 2.55
CA GLU A 199 5.55 -6.07 4.00
C GLU A 199 4.93 -4.91 4.76
N ARG A 200 4.93 -3.69 4.19
CA ARG A 200 4.30 -2.52 4.81
C ARG A 200 2.78 -2.63 4.79
N ILE A 201 2.19 -3.07 3.67
CA ILE A 201 0.74 -3.34 3.58
C ILE A 201 0.36 -4.36 4.65
N GLU A 202 1.10 -5.47 4.70
CA GLU A 202 0.91 -6.54 5.68
C GLU A 202 1.00 -6.00 7.11
N GLN A 203 2.08 -5.29 7.48
CA GLN A 203 2.27 -4.77 8.83
C GLN A 203 1.16 -3.80 9.26
N VAL A 204 0.82 -2.81 8.42
CA VAL A 204 -0.22 -1.82 8.74
C VAL A 204 -1.58 -2.50 8.85
N PHE A 205 -1.88 -3.45 7.96
CA PHE A 205 -3.14 -4.17 7.99
C PHE A 205 -3.24 -5.10 9.21
N LEU A 206 -2.17 -5.81 9.57
CA LEU A 206 -2.13 -6.63 10.78
C LEU A 206 -2.31 -5.79 12.05
N ASP A 207 -1.64 -4.65 12.13
CA ASP A 207 -1.71 -3.76 13.26
C ASP A 207 -3.14 -3.26 13.51
N ILE A 208 -3.86 -2.84 12.45
CA ILE A 208 -5.27 -2.45 12.60
C ILE A 208 -6.15 -3.65 12.99
N LEU A 209 -5.87 -4.85 12.45
CA LEU A 209 -6.62 -6.06 12.80
C LEU A 209 -6.49 -6.38 14.30
N VAL A 210 -5.29 -6.31 14.86
CA VAL A 210 -5.04 -6.58 16.29
C VAL A 210 -5.63 -5.48 17.16
N ARG A 211 -5.31 -4.20 16.88
CA ARG A 211 -5.75 -3.06 17.71
C ARG A 211 -7.26 -2.94 17.82
N LYS A 212 -7.98 -3.23 16.75
CA LYS A 212 -9.44 -3.13 16.70
C LYS A 212 -10.14 -4.45 17.07
N GLY A 213 -9.38 -5.48 17.43
CA GLY A 213 -9.92 -6.79 17.81
C GLY A 213 -10.57 -7.55 16.65
N ALA A 214 -10.23 -7.22 15.40
CA ALA A 214 -10.60 -8.01 14.24
C ALA A 214 -9.74 -9.27 14.10
N LEU A 215 -8.52 -9.28 14.63
CA LEU A 215 -7.75 -10.48 14.94
C LEU A 215 -7.61 -10.59 16.46
N ARG A 216 -8.04 -11.72 17.02
CA ARG A 216 -7.98 -12.00 18.46
C ARG A 216 -7.27 -13.31 18.73
N LEU A 217 -6.54 -13.33 19.85
CA LEU A 217 -5.94 -14.53 20.40
C LEU A 217 -6.73 -14.96 21.65
N PRO A 218 -6.83 -16.26 21.94
CA PRO A 218 -7.45 -16.73 23.17
C PRO A 218 -6.64 -16.27 24.39
N PRO A 219 -7.27 -16.18 25.57
CA PRO A 219 -6.59 -15.71 26.79
C PRO A 219 -5.53 -16.68 27.30
N ASN A 220 -5.66 -17.98 26.99
CA ASN A 220 -4.74 -19.04 27.36
C ASN A 220 -4.88 -20.22 26.36
N PRO A 221 -3.88 -21.13 26.27
CA PRO A 221 -3.90 -22.23 25.30
C PRO A 221 -4.95 -23.32 25.59
N ASP A 222 -5.49 -23.39 26.81
CA ASP A 222 -6.49 -24.40 27.23
C ASP A 222 -7.92 -24.00 26.83
N GLU A 223 -8.14 -22.73 26.47
CA GLU A 223 -9.44 -22.16 26.06
C GLU A 223 -9.39 -21.60 24.62
N PRO A 224 -9.16 -22.44 23.59
CA PRO A 224 -9.12 -22.00 22.20
C PRO A 224 -10.50 -21.53 21.70
N PHE A 225 -10.52 -20.72 20.64
CA PHE A 225 -11.76 -20.31 20.02
C PHE A 225 -12.41 -21.48 19.27
N ILE A 226 -13.69 -21.74 19.51
CA ILE A 226 -14.43 -22.75 18.75
C ILE A 226 -15.02 -22.12 17.49
N LEU A 227 -14.58 -22.58 16.33
CA LEU A 227 -15.08 -22.11 15.04
C LEU A 227 -16.43 -22.73 14.70
N LYS A 228 -17.07 -22.22 13.65
CA LYS A 228 -18.28 -22.84 13.06
C LYS A 228 -18.06 -24.30 12.62
N SER A 229 -16.82 -24.65 12.26
CA SER A 229 -16.41 -26.03 11.93
C SER A 229 -16.17 -26.91 13.16
N GLY A 230 -16.36 -26.39 14.38
CA GLY A 230 -16.05 -27.08 15.64
C GLY A 230 -14.57 -27.09 16.02
N ARG A 231 -13.67 -26.62 15.14
CA ARG A 231 -12.22 -26.70 15.41
C ARG A 231 -11.78 -25.74 16.52
N PRO A 232 -10.84 -26.15 17.39
CA PRO A 232 -10.26 -25.34 18.46
C PRO A 232 -9.15 -24.43 17.92
N SER A 233 -9.52 -23.26 17.42
CA SER A 233 -8.62 -22.33 16.75
C SER A 233 -7.75 -21.52 17.73
N PRO A 234 -6.45 -21.35 17.44
CA PRO A 234 -5.53 -20.50 18.20
C PRO A 234 -5.77 -19.00 17.99
N TYR A 235 -6.69 -18.64 17.11
CA TYR A 235 -7.01 -17.26 16.78
C TYR A 235 -8.46 -17.14 16.27
N PHE A 236 -8.97 -15.92 16.24
CA PHE A 236 -10.25 -15.61 15.63
C PHE A 236 -10.16 -14.35 14.78
N VAL A 237 -10.52 -14.47 13.50
CA VAL A 237 -10.60 -13.34 12.55
C VAL A 237 -12.06 -12.96 12.33
N ASN A 238 -12.38 -11.69 12.54
CA ASN A 238 -13.64 -11.09 12.17
C ASN A 238 -13.45 -9.64 11.76
N LEU A 239 -13.38 -9.40 10.45
CA LEU A 239 -13.33 -8.07 9.87
C LEU A 239 -14.57 -7.21 10.18
N GLY A 240 -15.67 -7.81 10.65
CA GLY A 240 -16.83 -7.08 11.15
C GLY A 240 -16.58 -6.24 12.40
N ALA A 241 -15.41 -6.36 13.05
CA ALA A 241 -14.98 -5.45 14.11
C ALA A 241 -14.42 -4.11 13.59
N LEU A 242 -14.09 -4.01 12.30
CA LEU A 242 -13.53 -2.80 11.67
C LEU A 242 -14.64 -1.82 11.27
N THR A 243 -15.31 -1.22 12.25
CA THR A 243 -16.53 -0.41 12.01
C THR A 243 -16.33 1.11 12.08
N ASP A 244 -15.16 1.58 12.51
CA ASP A 244 -14.88 3.02 12.63
C ASP A 244 -14.11 3.58 11.42
N GLY A 245 -14.15 4.89 11.23
CA GLY A 245 -13.56 5.56 10.06
C GLY A 245 -12.06 5.33 9.90
N GLU A 246 -11.31 5.21 11.01
CA GLU A 246 -9.89 4.87 10.98
C GLU A 246 -9.68 3.47 10.39
N SER A 247 -10.48 2.50 10.83
CA SER A 247 -10.44 1.13 10.33
C SER A 247 -10.83 1.05 8.85
N LEU A 248 -11.86 1.79 8.44
CA LEU A 248 -12.28 1.84 7.04
C LEU A 248 -11.22 2.48 6.14
N ALA A 249 -10.53 3.52 6.63
CA ALA A 249 -9.40 4.14 5.92
C ALA A 249 -8.23 3.15 5.73
N ALA A 250 -7.91 2.36 6.77
CA ALA A 250 -6.89 1.32 6.68
C ALA A 250 -7.27 0.18 5.72
N VAL A 251 -8.53 -0.28 5.74
CA VAL A 251 -9.04 -1.30 4.81
C VAL A 251 -8.95 -0.82 3.36
N LYS A 252 -9.51 0.37 3.09
CA LYS A 252 -9.42 1.06 1.79
C LYS A 252 -7.99 1.14 1.28
N TRP A 253 -7.08 1.63 2.12
CA TRP A 253 -5.67 1.77 1.76
C TRP A 253 -5.03 0.41 1.48
N ALA A 254 -5.26 -0.60 2.33
CA ALA A 254 -4.65 -1.92 2.18
C ALA A 254 -5.11 -2.63 0.92
N PHE A 255 -6.42 -2.64 0.64
CA PHE A 255 -6.96 -3.28 -0.56
C PHE A 255 -6.48 -2.58 -1.84
N ALA A 256 -6.61 -1.25 -1.92
CA ALA A 256 -6.18 -0.51 -3.10
C ALA A 256 -4.68 -0.66 -3.37
N SER A 257 -3.84 -0.51 -2.34
CA SER A 257 -2.38 -0.64 -2.47
C SER A 257 -1.97 -2.06 -2.89
N TYR A 258 -2.60 -3.08 -2.31
CA TYR A 258 -2.28 -4.47 -2.64
C TYR A 258 -2.66 -4.82 -4.07
N ILE A 259 -3.83 -4.37 -4.54
CA ILE A 259 -4.28 -4.57 -5.91
C ILE A 259 -3.31 -3.93 -6.91
N VAL A 260 -2.91 -2.67 -6.69
CA VAL A 260 -1.96 -1.99 -7.56
C VAL A 260 -0.60 -2.68 -7.54
N LEU A 261 -0.13 -3.11 -6.37
CA LEU A 261 1.11 -3.89 -6.25
C LEU A 261 1.07 -5.18 -7.09
N LEU A 262 -0.04 -5.93 -7.05
CA LEU A 262 -0.20 -7.15 -7.86
C LEU A 262 -0.22 -6.85 -9.36
N MET A 263 -0.84 -5.73 -9.76
CA MET A 263 -0.86 -5.30 -11.16
C MET A 263 0.52 -4.90 -11.67
N GLU A 264 1.29 -4.15 -10.87
CA GLU A 264 2.66 -3.75 -11.21
C GLU A 264 3.60 -4.96 -11.31
N GLN A 265 3.36 -6.00 -10.51
CA GLN A 265 4.10 -7.26 -10.59
C GLN A 265 3.67 -8.16 -11.75
N GLY A 266 2.65 -7.76 -12.53
CA GLY A 266 2.08 -8.57 -13.60
C GLY A 266 1.37 -9.84 -13.10
N LEU A 267 1.04 -9.91 -11.81
CA LEU A 267 0.32 -11.04 -11.22
C LEU A 267 -1.19 -10.92 -11.42
N LEU A 268 -1.70 -9.68 -11.45
CA LEU A 268 -3.10 -9.34 -11.67
C LEU A 268 -3.25 -8.50 -12.94
N GLU A 269 -4.17 -8.89 -13.81
CA GLU A 269 -4.50 -8.10 -15.00
C GLU A 269 -5.40 -6.90 -14.64
N ASP A 270 -5.42 -5.88 -15.50
CA ASP A 270 -6.34 -4.75 -15.31
C ASP A 270 -7.81 -5.19 -15.43
N PHE A 271 -8.69 -4.50 -14.73
CA PHE A 271 -10.10 -4.83 -14.58
C PHE A 271 -11.00 -3.59 -14.62
N ASP A 272 -12.31 -3.76 -14.86
CA ASP A 272 -13.26 -2.65 -14.96
C ASP A 272 -14.11 -2.50 -13.68
N TYR A 273 -14.45 -3.64 -13.06
CA TYR A 273 -15.36 -3.71 -11.93
C TYR A 273 -14.75 -4.40 -10.72
N VAL A 274 -15.11 -3.95 -9.53
CA VAL A 274 -14.87 -4.64 -8.27
C VAL A 274 -16.18 -5.26 -7.76
N PHE A 275 -16.25 -6.58 -7.69
CA PHE A 275 -17.42 -7.30 -7.17
C PHE A 275 -17.22 -7.71 -5.72
N GLY A 276 -18.18 -7.38 -4.87
CA GLY A 276 -18.18 -7.73 -3.45
C GLY A 276 -19.38 -8.59 -3.07
N PRO A 277 -19.19 -9.88 -2.73
CA PRO A 277 -20.29 -10.75 -2.32
C PRO A 277 -21.04 -10.24 -1.07
N SER A 278 -22.37 -10.35 -1.09
CA SER A 278 -23.22 -9.89 0.01
C SER A 278 -23.06 -10.72 1.29
N TYR A 279 -23.01 -10.11 2.47
CA TYR A 279 -23.14 -8.66 2.75
C TYR A 279 -21.81 -7.94 2.97
N LYS A 280 -20.81 -8.66 3.51
CA LYS A 280 -19.55 -8.05 3.95
C LYS A 280 -18.73 -7.51 2.78
N GLY A 281 -18.76 -8.19 1.63
CA GLY A 281 -18.05 -7.78 0.43
C GLY A 281 -18.52 -6.45 -0.14
N ILE A 282 -19.76 -6.01 0.15
CA ILE A 282 -20.29 -4.73 -0.35
C ILE A 282 -19.41 -3.56 0.11
N GLY A 283 -19.11 -3.51 1.42
CA GLY A 283 -18.27 -2.46 2.00
C GLY A 283 -16.84 -2.53 1.48
N LEU A 284 -16.30 -3.74 1.32
CA LEU A 284 -14.96 -3.95 0.78
C LEU A 284 -14.86 -3.48 -0.67
N ALA A 285 -15.82 -3.81 -1.52
CA ALA A 285 -15.83 -3.40 -2.93
C ALA A 285 -15.96 -1.88 -3.07
N ALA A 286 -16.84 -1.25 -2.28
CA ALA A 286 -16.99 0.20 -2.28
C ALA A 286 -15.72 0.93 -1.83
N LEU A 287 -15.11 0.50 -0.70
CA LEU A 287 -13.84 1.07 -0.21
C LEU A 287 -12.67 0.81 -1.15
N THR A 288 -12.65 -0.35 -1.82
CA THR A 288 -11.62 -0.67 -2.81
C THR A 288 -11.72 0.26 -4.01
N CYS A 289 -12.90 0.45 -4.59
CA CYS A 289 -13.08 1.41 -5.69
C CYS A 289 -12.72 2.84 -5.29
N GLU A 290 -13.17 3.28 -4.11
CA GLU A 290 -12.84 4.62 -3.62
C GLU A 290 -11.33 4.78 -3.40
N GLY A 291 -10.66 3.79 -2.80
CA GLY A 291 -9.21 3.81 -2.59
C GLY A 291 -8.43 3.76 -3.89
N LEU A 292 -8.85 2.93 -4.86
CA LEU A 292 -8.23 2.88 -6.19
C LEU A 292 -8.32 4.23 -6.90
N ASN A 293 -9.44 4.95 -6.77
CA ASN A 293 -9.58 6.28 -7.34
C ASN A 293 -8.81 7.34 -6.54
N GLU A 294 -8.99 7.45 -5.22
CA GLU A 294 -8.32 8.49 -4.43
C GLU A 294 -6.79 8.31 -4.43
N LEU A 295 -6.33 7.07 -4.24
CA LEU A 295 -4.92 6.76 -4.08
C LEU A 295 -4.22 6.44 -5.39
N TYR A 296 -4.91 6.11 -6.49
CA TYR A 296 -4.22 5.75 -7.75
C TYR A 296 -4.88 6.37 -8.99
N GLY A 297 -5.98 7.12 -8.81
CA GLY A 297 -6.89 7.66 -9.82
C GLY A 297 -7.38 6.61 -10.82
N MET A 298 -7.51 5.37 -10.34
CA MET A 298 -8.10 4.29 -11.09
C MET A 298 -9.62 4.33 -10.95
N ASP A 299 -10.24 4.91 -11.97
CA ASP A 299 -11.68 5.01 -12.29
C ASP A 299 -12.48 3.69 -12.32
N LYS A 300 -12.55 2.90 -11.24
CA LYS A 300 -13.21 1.57 -11.24
C LYS A 300 -14.64 1.62 -10.69
N ARG A 301 -15.54 0.81 -11.25
CA ARG A 301 -16.92 0.67 -10.75
C ARG A 301 -17.04 -0.49 -9.79
N TYR A 302 -18.01 -0.48 -8.88
CA TYR A 302 -18.27 -1.63 -8.00
C TYR A 302 -19.65 -2.25 -8.26
N MET A 303 -19.78 -3.52 -7.92
CA MET A 303 -21.03 -4.29 -8.00
C MET A 303 -21.13 -5.28 -6.82
N TYR A 304 -22.33 -5.74 -6.52
CA TYR A 304 -22.57 -6.77 -5.49
C TYR A 304 -23.86 -7.55 -5.78
N ASP A 305 -23.92 -8.80 -5.33
CA ASP A 305 -25.12 -9.62 -5.46
C ASP A 305 -26.15 -9.30 -4.37
N ARG A 306 -27.42 -9.58 -4.62
CA ARG A 306 -28.48 -9.60 -3.62
C ARG A 306 -28.65 -11.02 -3.09
N LYS A 307 -28.96 -11.14 -1.78
CA LYS A 307 -29.35 -12.42 -1.19
C LYS A 307 -30.69 -12.91 -1.70
N GLU A 308 -31.62 -11.99 -1.92
CA GLU A 308 -32.94 -12.26 -2.49
C GLU A 308 -33.14 -11.39 -3.72
N ALA A 309 -33.65 -11.99 -4.80
CA ALA A 309 -33.99 -11.26 -6.02
C ALA A 309 -35.17 -10.31 -5.76
N LYS A 310 -35.26 -9.21 -6.51
CA LYS A 310 -36.44 -8.34 -6.45
C LYS A 310 -37.58 -8.89 -7.32
N ASP A 311 -38.78 -8.96 -6.74
CA ASP A 311 -39.99 -9.48 -7.42
C ASP A 311 -40.62 -8.53 -8.47
N TYR A 312 -40.10 -7.29 -8.62
CA TYR A 312 -40.63 -6.31 -9.58
C TYR A 312 -39.51 -5.57 -10.33
N GLY A 313 -39.54 -5.67 -11.65
CA GLY A 313 -38.57 -5.16 -12.63
C GLY A 313 -38.47 -6.12 -13.81
N ASP A 314 -38.02 -5.69 -14.99
CA ASP A 314 -37.77 -6.61 -16.12
C ASP A 314 -36.83 -7.76 -15.67
N LEU A 315 -36.87 -8.90 -16.38
CA LEU A 315 -36.09 -10.14 -16.16
C LEU A 315 -34.54 -9.96 -16.28
N SER A 316 -34.02 -8.81 -15.87
CA SER A 316 -32.62 -8.39 -16.04
C SER A 316 -31.75 -8.80 -14.85
N ALA A 317 -30.46 -8.94 -15.11
CA ALA A 317 -29.44 -9.19 -14.10
C ALA A 317 -29.48 -8.18 -12.93
N ASP A 318 -30.09 -6.99 -13.08
CA ASP A 318 -30.27 -5.98 -12.02
C ASP A 318 -31.13 -6.45 -10.84
N GLN A 319 -31.99 -7.46 -11.06
CA GLN A 319 -32.76 -8.08 -9.97
C GLN A 319 -31.86 -8.84 -9.00
N VAL A 320 -30.69 -9.29 -9.44
CA VAL A 320 -29.77 -10.15 -8.69
C VAL A 320 -28.46 -9.43 -8.37
N ILE A 321 -27.98 -8.56 -9.26
CA ILE A 321 -26.69 -7.86 -9.12
C ILE A 321 -26.92 -6.36 -9.22
N VAL A 322 -26.52 -5.64 -8.18
CA VAL A 322 -26.52 -4.18 -8.21
C VAL A 322 -25.34 -3.69 -9.05
N GLY A 323 -25.64 -2.84 -10.03
CA GLY A 323 -24.66 -2.31 -10.98
C GLY A 323 -24.66 -3.02 -12.35
N ALA A 324 -25.43 -4.11 -12.51
CA ALA A 324 -25.45 -4.92 -13.72
C ALA A 324 -25.83 -4.15 -15.00
N SER A 325 -26.80 -3.24 -14.92
CA SER A 325 -27.24 -2.39 -16.04
C SER A 325 -26.15 -1.50 -16.65
N TYR A 326 -25.06 -1.25 -15.92
CA TYR A 326 -23.92 -0.47 -16.42
C TYR A 326 -22.81 -1.34 -17.02
N PHE A 327 -22.89 -2.66 -16.83
CA PHE A 327 -21.90 -3.61 -17.31
C PHE A 327 -21.99 -3.77 -18.84
N LYS A 328 -20.84 -3.83 -19.50
CA LYS A 328 -20.71 -4.11 -20.94
C LYS A 328 -20.04 -5.46 -21.14
N GLN A 329 -20.44 -6.16 -22.19
CA GLN A 329 -19.89 -7.46 -22.54
C GLN A 329 -18.36 -7.38 -22.71
N GLY A 330 -17.65 -8.39 -22.20
CA GLY A 330 -16.19 -8.49 -22.25
C GLY A 330 -15.45 -7.69 -21.17
N GLN A 331 -16.15 -6.99 -20.28
CA GLN A 331 -15.50 -6.28 -19.17
C GLN A 331 -15.02 -7.25 -18.07
N ARG A 332 -13.97 -6.82 -17.38
CA ARG A 332 -13.26 -7.63 -16.39
C ARG A 332 -13.67 -7.30 -14.97
N ILE A 333 -13.74 -8.32 -14.13
CA ILE A 333 -14.24 -8.22 -12.75
C ILE A 333 -13.17 -8.73 -11.79
N LEU A 334 -12.79 -7.89 -10.83
CA LEU A 334 -12.01 -8.30 -9.66
C LEU A 334 -12.97 -8.60 -8.52
N VAL A 335 -12.87 -9.77 -7.90
CA VAL A 335 -13.69 -10.09 -6.72
C VAL A 335 -12.91 -9.71 -5.44
N VAL A 336 -13.59 -9.13 -4.45
CA VAL A 336 -13.01 -8.84 -3.13
C VAL A 336 -13.83 -9.42 -1.99
N ASP A 337 -13.17 -9.95 -0.96
CA ASP A 337 -13.86 -10.56 0.18
C ASP A 337 -13.06 -10.53 1.49
N ASP A 338 -13.71 -10.90 2.60
CA ASP A 338 -13.17 -10.82 3.95
C ASP A 338 -12.19 -11.96 4.26
N THR A 339 -12.68 -13.19 4.21
CA THR A 339 -11.94 -14.42 4.50
C THR A 339 -12.52 -15.55 3.66
N MET A 340 -11.71 -16.54 3.32
CA MET A 340 -12.21 -17.78 2.73
C MET A 340 -12.76 -18.69 3.84
N THR A 341 -14.06 -19.02 3.77
CA THR A 341 -14.71 -20.03 4.63
C THR A 341 -15.07 -21.26 3.80
N THR A 342 -16.07 -22.07 4.18
CA THR A 342 -16.45 -23.35 3.56
C THR A 342 -17.02 -23.26 2.12
N GLY A 343 -16.48 -22.34 1.30
CA GLY A 343 -16.53 -22.27 -0.17
C GLY A 343 -17.89 -21.97 -0.79
N THR A 344 -18.89 -22.78 -0.49
CA THR A 344 -20.20 -22.89 -1.15
C THR A 344 -20.89 -21.54 -1.34
N THR A 345 -21.16 -20.81 -0.26
CA THR A 345 -21.91 -19.53 -0.36
C THR A 345 -21.20 -18.43 -1.14
N LYS A 346 -19.86 -18.46 -1.20
CA LYS A 346 -19.04 -17.49 -1.94
C LYS A 346 -18.97 -17.87 -3.42
N ILE A 347 -18.79 -19.16 -3.69
CA ILE A 347 -18.86 -19.72 -5.05
C ILE A 347 -20.20 -19.38 -5.69
N GLU A 348 -21.32 -19.65 -5.00
CA GLU A 348 -22.67 -19.28 -5.48
C GLU A 348 -22.79 -17.80 -5.82
N SER A 349 -22.14 -16.92 -5.05
CA SER A 349 -22.19 -15.48 -5.29
C SER A 349 -21.37 -15.09 -6.53
N ILE A 350 -20.23 -15.74 -6.77
CA ILE A 350 -19.42 -15.54 -7.98
C ILE A 350 -20.12 -16.13 -9.21
N GLU A 351 -20.81 -17.28 -9.07
CA GLU A 351 -21.56 -17.88 -10.17
C GLU A 351 -22.70 -17.01 -10.68
N LYS A 352 -23.29 -16.15 -9.84
CA LYS A 352 -24.27 -15.15 -10.27
C LYS A 352 -23.73 -14.20 -11.34
N LEU A 353 -22.41 -13.98 -11.40
CA LEU A 353 -21.79 -13.14 -12.44
C LEU A 353 -22.06 -13.67 -13.86
N LYS A 354 -22.35 -14.96 -14.03
CA LYS A 354 -22.81 -15.54 -15.30
C LYS A 354 -24.05 -14.84 -15.87
N LEU A 355 -24.87 -14.20 -15.02
CA LEU A 355 -26.03 -13.41 -15.46
C LEU A 355 -25.65 -12.12 -16.22
N LEU A 356 -24.40 -11.66 -16.11
CA LEU A 356 -23.91 -10.47 -16.82
C LEU A 356 -23.57 -10.76 -18.30
N GLY A 357 -23.59 -12.02 -18.72
CA GLY A 357 -23.18 -12.44 -20.07
C GLY A 357 -21.69 -12.68 -20.16
N ASP A 358 -21.07 -12.31 -21.28
CA ASP A 358 -19.63 -12.42 -21.54
C ASP A 358 -18.83 -11.51 -20.59
N HIS A 359 -17.96 -12.10 -19.79
CA HIS A 359 -17.13 -11.43 -18.80
C HIS A 359 -15.91 -12.30 -18.45
N GLU A 360 -14.89 -11.65 -17.88
CA GLU A 360 -13.71 -12.32 -17.35
C GLU A 360 -13.53 -11.94 -15.89
N VAL A 361 -13.21 -12.91 -15.03
CA VAL A 361 -12.88 -12.64 -13.62
C VAL A 361 -11.36 -12.62 -13.49
N ALA A 362 -10.79 -11.45 -13.26
CA ALA A 362 -9.34 -11.22 -13.22
C ALA A 362 -8.66 -11.89 -12.01
N GLY A 363 -9.41 -12.10 -10.93
CA GLY A 363 -8.95 -12.76 -9.72
C GLY A 363 -9.85 -12.50 -8.52
N LEU A 364 -9.46 -13.06 -7.38
CA LEU A 364 -10.11 -12.86 -6.08
C LEU A 364 -9.09 -12.36 -5.06
N ILE A 365 -9.37 -11.21 -4.44
CA ILE A 365 -8.58 -10.66 -3.34
C ILE A 365 -9.31 -10.87 -2.02
N ILE A 366 -8.65 -11.49 -1.05
CA ILE A 366 -9.19 -11.65 0.30
C ILE A 366 -8.34 -10.91 1.33
N ALA A 367 -8.98 -10.40 2.38
CA ALA A 367 -8.25 -9.72 3.46
C ALA A 367 -7.35 -10.69 4.23
N VAL A 368 -7.87 -11.85 4.65
CA VAL A 368 -7.09 -12.86 5.37
C VAL A 368 -7.33 -14.27 4.80
N ASP A 369 -6.28 -14.91 4.31
CA ASP A 369 -6.24 -16.34 4.05
C ASP A 369 -5.88 -17.11 5.33
N ARG A 370 -6.74 -18.05 5.70
CA ARG A 370 -6.57 -18.89 6.86
C ARG A 370 -5.60 -20.04 6.63
N GLN A 371 -5.35 -20.42 5.36
CA GLN A 371 -4.48 -21.56 5.01
C GLN A 371 -4.88 -22.85 5.74
N GLU A 372 -6.19 -23.05 5.89
CA GLU A 372 -6.80 -24.23 6.52
C GLU A 372 -7.47 -25.11 5.47
N ARG A 373 -7.38 -26.42 5.67
CA ARG A 373 -8.12 -27.43 4.91
C ARG A 373 -9.62 -27.27 5.11
N MET A 374 -10.41 -27.59 4.08
CA MET A 374 -11.88 -27.63 4.20
C MET A 374 -12.35 -28.74 5.16
N GLY A 375 -13.63 -28.70 5.52
CA GLY A 375 -14.27 -29.66 6.41
C GLY A 375 -14.33 -29.24 7.88
N ASP A 376 -14.55 -30.21 8.76
CA ASP A 376 -14.80 -30.03 10.20
C ASP A 376 -13.72 -30.73 11.05
N THR A 377 -14.04 -31.11 12.28
CA THR A 377 -13.13 -31.84 13.18
C THR A 377 -12.99 -33.32 12.84
N GLU A 378 -13.96 -33.90 12.16
CA GLU A 378 -14.06 -35.33 11.85
C GLU A 378 -13.71 -35.61 10.38
N ASN A 379 -14.13 -34.74 9.47
CA ASN A 379 -13.87 -34.82 8.04
C ASN A 379 -12.96 -33.67 7.62
N ILE A 380 -11.69 -33.96 7.35
CA ILE A 380 -10.70 -32.96 6.91
C ILE A 380 -10.34 -33.28 5.46
N ASP A 381 -10.67 -32.36 4.55
CA ASP A 381 -10.31 -32.48 3.14
C ASP A 381 -8.82 -32.22 2.91
N GLU A 382 -8.30 -32.60 1.74
CA GLU A 382 -6.91 -32.33 1.37
C GLU A 382 -6.67 -30.85 1.01
N LEU A 383 -7.67 -30.21 0.40
CA LEU A 383 -7.56 -28.85 -0.14
C LEU A 383 -8.12 -27.80 0.81
N SER A 384 -7.53 -26.60 0.77
CA SER A 384 -8.15 -25.39 1.33
C SER A 384 -9.28 -24.87 0.44
N ALA A 385 -10.12 -24.00 0.99
CA ALA A 385 -11.16 -23.34 0.20
C ALA A 385 -10.59 -22.47 -0.92
N ALA A 386 -9.38 -21.91 -0.74
CA ALA A 386 -8.69 -21.16 -1.76
C ALA A 386 -8.25 -22.09 -2.92
N GLN A 387 -7.53 -23.18 -2.59
CA GLN A 387 -7.07 -24.16 -3.58
C GLN A 387 -8.23 -24.76 -4.37
N TYR A 388 -9.34 -25.06 -3.71
CA TYR A 388 -10.53 -25.58 -4.39
C TYR A 388 -11.11 -24.61 -5.42
N ILE A 389 -11.16 -23.31 -5.13
CA ILE A 389 -11.64 -22.31 -6.10
C ILE A 389 -10.65 -22.15 -7.25
N GLU A 390 -9.34 -22.17 -6.99
CA GLU A 390 -8.32 -22.14 -8.04
C GLU A 390 -8.46 -23.34 -8.98
N ASP A 391 -8.60 -24.55 -8.43
CA ASP A 391 -8.71 -25.79 -9.20
C ASP A 391 -10.03 -25.92 -9.97
N VAL A 392 -11.15 -25.53 -9.35
CA VAL A 392 -12.49 -25.74 -9.94
C VAL A 392 -12.91 -24.58 -10.85
N MET A 393 -12.54 -23.34 -10.49
CA MET A 393 -12.98 -22.15 -11.22
C MET A 393 -11.87 -21.53 -12.09
N GLY A 394 -10.62 -21.98 -11.95
CA GLY A 394 -9.48 -21.40 -12.68
C GLY A 394 -9.16 -19.96 -12.28
N LEU A 395 -9.65 -19.50 -11.11
CA LEU A 395 -9.52 -18.13 -10.65
C LEU A 395 -8.34 -17.99 -9.72
N LYS A 396 -7.38 -17.11 -10.04
CA LYS A 396 -6.26 -16.80 -9.14
C LYS A 396 -6.73 -16.13 -7.85
N ILE A 397 -6.20 -16.58 -6.72
CA ILE A 397 -6.54 -16.01 -5.41
C ILE A 397 -5.32 -15.33 -4.80
N PHE A 398 -5.53 -14.14 -4.25
CA PHE A 398 -4.52 -13.39 -3.54
C PHE A 398 -5.05 -12.95 -2.18
N SER A 399 -4.16 -12.90 -1.20
CA SER A 399 -4.51 -12.51 0.17
C SER A 399 -3.61 -11.40 0.67
N ILE A 400 -4.19 -10.33 1.22
CA ILE A 400 -3.42 -9.25 1.85
C ILE A 400 -2.63 -9.81 3.03
N GLN A 401 -3.26 -10.64 3.85
CA GLN A 401 -2.63 -11.38 4.95
C GLN A 401 -2.86 -12.87 4.79
N ASN A 402 -1.88 -13.67 5.19
CA ASN A 402 -2.05 -15.10 5.39
C ASN A 402 -1.55 -15.50 6.78
N ILE A 403 -2.00 -16.65 7.28
CA ILE A 403 -1.67 -17.06 8.63
C ILE A 403 -0.18 -17.28 8.84
N LYS A 404 0.54 -17.83 7.87
CA LYS A 404 2.00 -17.98 7.97
C LYS A 404 2.70 -16.64 8.23
N THR A 405 2.33 -15.59 7.50
CA THR A 405 2.81 -14.23 7.71
C THR A 405 2.40 -13.69 9.08
N ILE A 406 1.13 -13.83 9.46
CA ILE A 406 0.62 -13.38 10.76
C ILE A 406 1.39 -14.05 11.91
N TYR A 407 1.53 -15.38 11.88
CA TYR A 407 2.27 -16.14 12.89
C TYR A 407 3.72 -15.69 12.95
N SER A 408 4.41 -15.56 11.81
CA SER A 408 5.79 -15.08 11.77
C SER A 408 5.96 -13.69 12.39
N LEU A 409 4.97 -12.80 12.27
CA LEU A 409 5.02 -11.45 12.83
C LEU A 409 4.72 -11.40 14.33
N ILE A 410 3.95 -12.35 14.87
CA ILE A 410 3.53 -12.34 16.28
C ILE A 410 4.25 -13.37 17.16
N LYS A 411 4.89 -14.40 16.58
CA LYS A 411 5.39 -15.57 17.33
C LYS A 411 6.34 -15.23 18.48
N ASP A 412 7.16 -14.19 18.33
CA ASP A 412 8.09 -13.77 19.37
C ASP A 412 7.40 -13.11 20.58
N SER A 413 6.14 -12.71 20.40
CA SER A 413 5.28 -12.15 21.45
C SER A 413 4.40 -13.21 22.14
N LEU A 414 4.41 -14.46 21.66
CA LEU A 414 3.61 -15.56 22.22
C LEU A 414 4.41 -16.34 23.27
N ASP A 415 3.74 -16.80 24.32
CA ASP A 415 4.32 -17.80 25.22
C ASP A 415 4.39 -19.19 24.56
N GLU A 416 5.16 -20.10 25.17
CA GLU A 416 5.39 -21.44 24.63
C GLU A 416 4.11 -22.29 24.52
N GLY A 417 3.14 -22.10 25.41
CA GLY A 417 1.86 -22.80 25.35
C GLY A 417 1.03 -22.34 24.16
N MET A 418 0.98 -21.02 23.92
CA MET A 418 0.35 -20.43 22.75
C MET A 418 1.03 -20.85 21.45
N LYS A 419 2.37 -20.83 21.37
CA LYS A 419 3.10 -21.33 20.19
C LYS A 419 2.75 -22.78 19.89
N LYS A 420 2.73 -23.64 20.93
CA LYS A 420 2.36 -25.04 20.78
C LYS A 420 0.94 -25.19 20.24
N LEU A 421 -0.04 -24.43 20.75
CA LEU A 421 -1.41 -24.45 20.24
C LEU A 421 -1.48 -24.10 18.74
N TRP A 422 -0.70 -23.11 18.28
CA TRP A 422 -0.61 -22.76 16.86
C TRP A 422 0.00 -23.90 16.02
N LEU A 423 1.13 -24.46 16.47
CA LEU A 423 1.82 -25.55 15.76
C LEU A 423 0.94 -26.80 15.68
N ASP A 424 0.33 -27.22 16.80
CA ASP A 424 -0.54 -28.40 16.87
C ASP A 424 -1.79 -28.21 15.98
N TYR A 425 -2.36 -27.01 15.95
CA TYR A 425 -3.50 -26.70 15.09
C TYR A 425 -3.15 -26.81 13.60
N TYR A 426 -2.01 -26.22 13.17
CA TYR A 426 -1.63 -26.21 11.75
C TYR A 426 -1.02 -27.53 11.27
N ASP A 427 -0.42 -28.34 12.15
CA ASP A 427 -0.02 -29.70 11.78
C ASP A 427 -1.24 -30.57 11.44
N LYS A 428 -2.38 -30.33 12.13
CA LYS A 428 -3.62 -31.06 11.89
C LYS A 428 -4.50 -30.49 10.78
N TYR A 429 -4.71 -29.17 10.76
CA TYR A 429 -5.71 -28.53 9.90
C TYR A 429 -5.11 -27.62 8.81
N GLY A 430 -3.79 -27.37 8.84
CA GLY A 430 -3.12 -26.50 7.89
C GLY A 430 -2.90 -27.15 6.53
N VAL A 431 -2.95 -26.34 5.47
CA VAL A 431 -2.32 -26.70 4.18
C VAL A 431 -0.85 -26.28 4.12
N GLU A 432 -0.45 -25.35 4.99
CA GLU A 432 0.92 -24.92 5.20
C GLU A 432 1.40 -25.33 6.59
N LYS A 433 2.70 -25.62 6.74
CA LYS A 433 3.33 -25.82 8.03
C LYS A 433 3.85 -24.49 8.58
N LEU A 434 3.70 -24.32 9.90
CA LEU A 434 4.26 -23.19 10.64
C LEU A 434 5.62 -23.57 11.25
N GLU A 435 6.55 -22.61 11.29
CA GLU A 435 7.92 -22.75 11.82
C GLU A 435 8.24 -21.76 12.94
#